data_AF-A0A7Y0SJ69-F1
#
_entry.id   AF-A0A7Y0SJ69-F1
#
_cell.length_a   1.000
_cell.length_b   1.000
_cell.length_c   1.000
_cell.angle_alpha   90.00
_cell.angle_beta   90.00
_cell.angle_gamma   90.00
#
_symmetry.space_group_name_H-M   'P 1'
#
loop_
_entity.id
_entity.type
_entity.pdbx_description
1 polymer ?
#
loop_
_entity_poly.entity_id
_entity_poly.type
_entity_poly.pdbx_seq_one_letter_code
_entity_poly.pdbx_strand_id
1 'polypeptide(L)' 'LQNNAIEEFKRYYRSVDALLIDDIQFFANKERSQEEFFHTFNALLEGNQQIILTSDRYPKEINGVEDRLKSRFGWGLTV' A
#
# COMPACT_ATOMS: atom_id res chain seq x y z
N LEU A 1 13.41 9.59 -19.83
CA LEU A 1 13.47 10.46 -18.64
C LEU A 1 12.46 10.07 -17.55
N GLN A 2 11.24 9.60 -17.88
CA GLN A 2 10.26 9.17 -16.85
C GLN A 2 10.59 7.86 -16.09
N ASN A 3 11.37 6.94 -16.67
CA ASN A 3 11.65 5.63 -16.05
C ASN A 3 12.53 5.71 -14.80
N ASN A 4 13.52 6.61 -14.77
CA ASN A 4 14.45 6.69 -13.63
C ASN A 4 13.77 7.16 -12.34
N ALA A 5 12.83 8.11 -12.45
CA ALA A 5 12.12 8.64 -11.27
C ALA A 5 11.23 7.56 -10.61
N ILE A 6 10.63 6.67 -11.40
CA ILE A 6 9.81 5.56 -10.88
C ILE A 6 10.69 4.50 -10.21
N GLU A 7 11.87 4.20 -10.77
CA GLU A 7 12.83 3.28 -10.14
C GLU A 7 13.40 3.83 -8.83
N GLU A 8 13.73 5.11 -8.78
CA GLU A 8 14.25 5.76 -7.59
C GLU A 8 13.20 5.83 -6.48
N PHE A 9 11.95 6.13 -6.84
CA PHE A 9 10.79 6.00 -5.94
C PHE A 9 10.67 4.57 -5.38
N LYS A 10 10.72 3.55 -6.24
CA LYS A 10 10.65 2.15 -5.81
C LYS A 10 11.79 1.78 -4.87
N ARG A 11 13.03 2.21 -5.15
CA ARG A 11 14.18 1.95 -4.27
C ARG A 11 14.04 2.62 -2.91
N TYR A 12 13.66 3.89 -2.90
CA TYR A 12 13.51 4.66 -1.66
C TYR A 12 12.45 4.06 -0.73
N TYR A 13 11.24 3.82 -1.25
CA TYR A 13 10.17 3.27 -0.42
C TYR A 13 10.37 1.81 -0.04
N ARG A 14 11.21 1.04 -0.76
CA ARG A 14 11.56 -0.34 -0.39
C ARG A 14 12.77 -0.44 0.54
N SER A 15 13.46 0.65 0.83
CA SER A 15 14.60 0.65 1.77
C SER A 15 14.24 1.13 3.17
N VAL A 16 12.97 1.46 3.44
CA VAL A 16 12.53 1.96 4.76
C VAL A 16 12.28 0.80 5.72
N ASP A 17 12.61 0.95 7.00
CA ASP A 17 12.30 -0.08 8.01
C ASP A 17 10.79 -0.13 8.31
N ALA A 18 10.10 1.01 8.14
CA ALA A 18 8.67 1.14 8.30
C ALA A 18 8.05 2.05 7.22
N LEU A 19 6.93 1.62 6.64
CA LEU A 19 6.09 2.41 5.74
C LEU A 19 4.80 2.81 6.47
N LEU A 20 4.57 4.12 6.57
CA LEU A 20 3.34 4.68 7.11
C LEU A 20 2.56 5.34 5.97
N ILE A 21 1.30 4.95 5.78
CA ILE A 21 0.41 5.58 4.80
C ILE A 21 -0.84 6.06 5.51
N ASP A 22 -1.14 7.34 5.29
CA ASP A 22 -2.37 7.95 5.77
C ASP A 22 -3.51 7.82 4.75
N ASP A 23 -4.75 7.80 5.24
CA ASP A 23 -5.97 7.86 4.43
C ASP A 23 -6.03 6.92 3.21
N ILE A 24 -5.91 5.62 3.44
CA ILE A 24 -5.88 4.61 2.36
C ILE A 24 -7.12 4.63 1.45
N GLN A 25 -8.24 5.20 1.92
CA GLN A 25 -9.46 5.43 1.13
C GLN A 25 -9.21 6.25 -0.14
N PHE A 26 -8.18 7.10 -0.19
CA PHE A 26 -7.84 7.86 -1.39
C PHE A 26 -7.29 7.03 -2.55
N PHE A 27 -6.98 5.75 -2.34
CA PHE A 27 -6.60 4.83 -3.40
C PHE A 27 -7.80 4.24 -4.16
N ALA A 28 -9.02 4.41 -3.63
CA ALA A 28 -10.24 3.94 -4.28
C ALA A 28 -10.34 4.45 -5.73
N ASN A 29 -10.70 3.54 -6.65
CA ASN A 29 -10.85 3.77 -8.08
C ASN A 29 -9.58 4.22 -8.83
N LYS A 30 -8.41 4.24 -8.17
CA LYS A 30 -7.12 4.54 -8.80
C LYS A 30 -6.37 3.26 -9.18
N GLU A 31 -6.86 2.53 -10.18
CA GLU A 31 -6.35 1.19 -10.57
C GLU A 31 -4.82 1.11 -10.63
N ARG A 32 -4.17 1.99 -11.39
CA ARG A 32 -2.70 2.01 -11.52
C ARG A 32 -1.98 2.26 -10.18
N SER A 33 -2.52 3.14 -9.34
CA SER A 33 -1.95 3.42 -8.02
C SER A 33 -2.14 2.24 -7.06
N GLN A 34 -3.28 1.55 -7.14
CA GLN A 34 -3.55 0.34 -6.37
C GLN A 34 -2.60 -0.80 -6.76
N GLU A 35 -2.35 -0.97 -8.06
CA GLU A 35 -1.41 -1.99 -8.56
C GLU A 35 0.02 -1.76 -8.07
N GLU A 36 0.54 -0.54 -8.21
CA GLU A 36 1.89 -0.20 -7.75
C GLU A 36 2.01 -0.27 -6.21
N PHE A 37 0.97 0.13 -5.50
CA PHE A 37 0.92 -0.03 -4.05
C PHE A 37 0.91 -1.51 -3.65
N PHE A 38 0.15 -2.37 -4.34
CA PHE A 38 0.14 -3.80 -4.08
C PHE A 38 1.54 -4.41 -4.23
N HIS A 39 2.27 -4.07 -5.29
CA HIS A 39 3.65 -4.55 -5.47
C HIS A 39 4.60 -4.04 -4.38
N THR A 40 4.43 -2.79 -3.95
CA THR A 40 5.24 -2.19 -2.88
C THR A 40 4.94 -2.85 -1.52
N PHE A 41 3.66 -3.04 -1.20
CA PHE A 41 3.20 -3.72 0.01
C PHE A 41 3.76 -5.14 0.11
N ASN A 42 3.71 -5.91 -0.99
CA ASN A 42 4.29 -7.26 -1.01
C ASN A 42 5.80 -7.25 -0.77
N ALA A 43 6.54 -6.40 -1.50
CA ALA A 43 7.99 -6.33 -1.35
C ALA A 43 8.41 -5.98 0.09
N LEU A 44 7.66 -5.06 0.73
CA LEU A 44 7.91 -4.67 2.12
C LEU A 44 7.55 -5.80 3.11
N LEU A 45 6.41 -6.45 2.92
CA LEU A 45 5.98 -7.56 3.76
C LEU A 45 6.96 -8.75 3.68
N GLU A 46 7.39 -9.11 2.46
CA GLU A 46 8.41 -10.14 2.22
C GLU A 46 9.78 -9.76 2.80
N GLY A 47 10.08 -8.45 2.83
CA GLY A 47 11.27 -7.89 3.48
C GLY A 47 11.20 -7.80 5.00
N ASN A 48 10.12 -8.27 5.65
CA ASN A 48 9.84 -8.09 7.08
C ASN A 48 9.85 -6.62 7.54
N GLN A 49 9.51 -5.68 6.66
CA GLN A 49 9.40 -4.27 6.98
C GLN A 49 8.02 -3.98 7.59
N GLN A 50 7.97 -3.05 8.55
CA GLN A 50 6.73 -2.71 9.22
C GLN A 50 5.84 -1.86 8.29
N ILE A 51 4.56 -2.20 8.17
CA ILE A 51 3.59 -1.42 7.38
C ILE A 51 2.48 -0.99 8.30
N ILE A 52 2.24 0.32 8.37
CA ILE A 52 1.16 0.93 9.16
C ILE A 52 0.29 1.72 8.18
N LEU A 53 -1.00 1.42 8.18
CA LEU A 53 -1.99 2.08 7.35
C LEU A 53 -3.05 2.67 8.26
N THR A 54 -3.47 3.89 7.98
CA THR A 54 -4.66 4.48 8.60
C THR A 54 -5.77 4.57 7.55
N SER A 55 -7.01 4.60 8.04
CA SER A 55 -8.19 4.68 7.21
C SER A 55 -9.34 5.25 8.04
N ASP A 56 -10.09 6.18 7.46
CA ASP A 56 -11.32 6.70 8.07
C ASP A 56 -12.45 5.64 8.13
N ARG A 57 -12.34 4.58 7.33
CA ARG A 57 -13.34 3.53 7.18
C ARG A 57 -12.72 2.16 7.31
N TYR A 58 -13.50 1.16 7.73
CA TYR A 58 -12.99 -0.20 7.75
C TYR A 58 -12.58 -0.65 6.34
N PRO A 59 -11.45 -1.35 6.17
CA PRO A 59 -10.98 -1.84 4.87
C PRO A 59 -12.04 -2.49 3.98
N LYS A 60 -12.97 -3.24 4.59
CA LYS A 60 -14.07 -3.93 3.90
C LYS A 60 -15.11 -2.97 3.30
N GLU A 61 -15.26 -1.78 3.87
CA GLU A 61 -16.25 -0.76 3.51
C GLU A 61 -15.73 0.26 2.49
N ILE A 62 -14.43 0.21 2.15
CA ILE A 62 -13.83 1.09 1.16
C ILE A 62 -14.21 0.62 -0.25
N ASN A 63 -15.26 1.21 -0.81
CA ASN A 63 -15.66 0.96 -2.20
C ASN A 63 -14.59 1.46 -3.17
N GLY A 64 -14.34 0.71 -4.25
CA GLY A 64 -13.34 1.07 -5.26
C GLY A 64 -11.90 0.64 -4.94
N VAL A 65 -11.65 0.02 -3.79
CA VAL A 65 -10.40 -0.69 -3.52
C VAL A 65 -10.55 -2.16 -3.92
N GLU A 66 -9.55 -2.72 -4.58
CA GLU A 66 -9.51 -4.12 -5.01
C GLU A 66 -9.57 -5.09 -3.81
N ASP A 67 -10.29 -6.20 -3.97
CA ASP A 67 -10.49 -7.18 -2.91
C ASP A 67 -9.18 -7.80 -2.41
N ARG A 68 -8.15 -7.90 -3.28
CA ARG A 68 -6.82 -8.36 -2.89
C ARG A 68 -6.17 -7.43 -1.86
N LEU A 69 -6.29 -6.11 -2.05
CA LEU A 69 -5.77 -5.12 -1.10
C LEU A 69 -6.56 -5.13 0.20
N LYS A 70 -7.90 -5.21 0.12
CA LYS A 70 -8.75 -5.34 1.32
C LYS A 70 -8.40 -6.56 2.17
N SER A 71 -8.09 -7.67 1.50
CA SER A 71 -7.65 -8.90 2.17
C SER A 71 -6.32 -8.69 2.90
N ARG A 72 -5.35 -8.01 2.27
CA ARG A 72 -4.06 -7.69 2.89
C ARG A 72 -4.17 -6.76 4.09
N PHE A 73 -5.07 -5.78 4.04
CA PHE A 73 -5.34 -4.91 5.19
C PHE A 73 -5.85 -5.69 6.40
N GLY A 74 -6.56 -6.81 6.17
CA GLY A 74 -7.03 -7.70 7.23
C GLY A 74 -6.03 -8.76 7.71
N TRP A 75 -4.84 -8.87 7.12
CA TRP A 75 -3.81 -9.83 7.56
C TRP A 75 -3.01 -9.34 8.77
N GLY A 76 -3.13 -8.07 9.10
CA GLY A 76 -2.47 -7.45 10.25
C GLY A 76 -3.41 -7.28 11.44
N LEU A 77 -2.92 -6.52 12.42
CA LEU A 77 -3.74 -6.06 13.53
C LEU A 77 -4.65 -4.91 13.05
N THR A 78 -5.96 -5.12 13.08
CA THR A 78 -6.94 -4.04 12.87
C THR A 78 -7.40 -3.54 14.25
N VAL A 79 -7.13 -2.27 14.54
CA VAL A 79 -7.51 -1.58 15.79
C VAL A 79 -8.44 -0.42 15.51
#